data_AF-A0A6A5BSM4-F1
#
_entry.id   AF-A0A6A5BSM4-F1
#
_cell.length_a   1.000
_cell.length_b   1.000
_cell.length_c   1.000
_cell.angle_alpha   90.00
_cell.angle_beta   90.00
_cell.angle_gamma   90.00
#
_symmetry.space_group_name_H-M   'P 1'
#
loop_
_entity.id
_entity.type
_entity.pdbx_description
1 polymer ?
#
loop_
_entity_poly.entity_id
_entity_poly.type
_entity_poly.pdbx_seq_one_letter_code
_entity_poly.pdbx_strand_id
1 'polypeptide(L)'
;MWILQITILLTRKDILSMMEDPLNGGKDEEVSLITNPDAVQWWHSQMNNVLVLNQTDPKEGIDGWKCDGSDPYFYELIYAYGKKGHISEKDYSYMYYHDFLNYTRQVRGQDSLIVNIPVDSILGMAFFEFVPKDIVFNGWVGNKYANYFGFTESVKNMLHSAWNKYLGFT
;
A
#
# COMPACT_ATOMS: atom_id res chain seq x y z
N MET A 1 5.45 16.76 11.76
CA MET A 1 4.95 15.61 10.99
C MET A 1 6.14 14.99 10.28
N TRP A 2 6.60 13.84 10.75
CA TRP A 2 7.67 13.09 10.11
C TRP A 2 7.01 11.91 9.36
N ILE A 3 7.03 11.95 8.04
CA ILE A 3 6.57 10.84 7.19
C ILE A 3 7.81 10.07 6.79
N LEU A 4 7.90 8.80 7.18
CA LEU A 4 8.97 7.92 6.72
C LEU A 4 8.53 7.31 5.38
N GLN A 5 9.37 7.43 4.35
CA GLN A 5 9.25 6.61 3.16
C GLN A 5 9.75 5.21 3.50
N ILE A 6 8.86 4.34 3.96
CA ILE A 6 9.13 2.91 3.95
C ILE A 6 8.66 2.41 2.60
N THR A 7 9.55 2.47 1.62
CA THR A 7 9.46 1.52 0.51
C THR A 7 9.78 0.17 1.14
N ILE A 8 8.75 -0.58 1.52
CA ILE A 8 8.95 -2.00 1.79
C ILE A 8 9.20 -2.61 0.43
N LEU A 9 10.46 -2.58 -0.01
CA LEU A 9 10.98 -3.58 -0.92
C LEU A 9 10.90 -4.89 -0.14
N LEU A 10 9.69 -5.47 -0.05
CA LEU A 10 9.59 -6.89 0.21
C LEU A 10 10.35 -7.49 -0.95
N THR A 11 11.56 -8.00 -0.69
CA THR A 11 12.26 -8.70 -1.74
C THR A 11 11.39 -9.87 -2.15
N ARG A 12 11.47 -10.35 -3.40
CA ARG A 12 10.75 -11.57 -3.81
C ARG A 12 10.93 -12.70 -2.79
N LYS A 13 12.08 -12.75 -2.11
CA LYS A 13 12.38 -13.71 -1.04
C LYS A 13 11.57 -13.46 0.25
N ASP A 14 11.40 -12.20 0.67
CA ASP A 14 10.58 -11.85 1.83
C ASP A 14 9.11 -12.17 1.54
N ILE A 15 8.62 -11.77 0.37
CA ILE A 15 7.29 -12.12 -0.15
C ILE A 15 7.11 -13.64 -0.11
N LEU A 16 7.97 -14.41 -0.78
CA LEU A 16 7.85 -15.87 -0.85
C LEU A 16 7.98 -16.57 0.51
N SER A 17 8.89 -16.14 1.38
CA SER A 17 9.06 -16.73 2.72
C SER A 17 7.86 -16.50 3.65
N MET A 18 7.07 -15.47 3.36
CA MET A 18 5.85 -15.14 4.09
C MET A 18 4.61 -15.75 3.45
N MET A 19 4.71 -16.20 2.19
CA MET A 19 3.69 -16.94 1.44
C MET A 19 3.82 -18.47 1.60
N GLU A 20 4.94 -18.95 2.14
CA GLU A 20 5.09 -20.35 2.52
C GLU A 20 4.27 -20.64 3.79
N ASP A 21 3.12 -21.29 3.62
CA ASP A 21 2.49 -22.06 4.69
C ASP A 21 3.50 -23.15 5.14
N PRO A 22 3.97 -23.16 6.40
CA PRO A 22 4.87 -24.22 6.89
C PRO A 22 4.26 -25.62 6.78
N LEU A 23 2.95 -25.72 6.49
CA LEU A 23 2.18 -26.95 6.46
C LEU A 23 1.84 -27.48 5.06
N ASN A 24 2.08 -26.74 3.97
CA ASN A 24 1.73 -27.22 2.62
C ASN A 24 2.76 -26.83 1.55
N GLY A 25 3.68 -27.75 1.25
CA GLY A 25 4.60 -27.66 0.12
C GLY A 25 3.93 -27.86 -1.25
N GLY A 26 3.08 -26.93 -1.69
CA GLY A 26 2.34 -27.06 -2.94
C GLY A 26 2.01 -25.76 -3.67
N LYS A 27 2.82 -25.43 -4.68
CA LYS A 27 2.54 -24.85 -6.03
C LYS A 27 1.54 -23.71 -6.28
N ASP A 28 0.84 -23.14 -5.31
CA ASP A 28 -0.01 -21.96 -5.52
C ASP A 28 0.53 -20.78 -4.68
N GLU A 29 0.95 -19.70 -5.35
CA GLU A 29 1.52 -18.52 -4.69
C GLU A 29 0.41 -17.74 -3.95
N GLU A 30 0.18 -18.08 -2.67
CA GLU A 30 -0.88 -17.52 -1.83
C GLU A 30 -0.55 -16.08 -1.39
N VAL A 31 -1.42 -15.10 -1.69
CA VAL A 31 -1.34 -13.72 -1.19
C VAL A 31 -1.58 -13.71 0.33
N SER A 32 -0.51 -13.99 1.07
CA SER A 32 -0.60 -14.36 2.49
C SER A 32 -0.66 -13.15 3.43
N LEU A 33 -0.04 -12.01 3.10
CA LEU A 33 0.25 -10.98 4.10
C LEU A 33 -1.00 -10.47 4.83
N ILE A 34 -2.10 -10.23 4.11
CA ILE A 34 -3.31 -9.60 4.68
C ILE A 34 -4.46 -10.60 4.88
N THR A 35 -4.40 -11.77 4.24
CA THR A 35 -5.47 -12.77 4.36
C THR A 35 -5.17 -13.88 5.36
N ASN A 36 -3.92 -13.98 5.82
CA ASN A 36 -3.49 -14.81 6.94
C ASN A 36 -3.41 -13.96 8.23
N PRO A 37 -4.24 -14.24 9.25
CA PRO A 37 -4.22 -13.51 10.52
C PRO A 37 -2.85 -13.49 11.22
N ASP A 38 -2.08 -14.57 11.11
CA ASP A 38 -0.76 -14.66 11.75
C ASP A 38 0.25 -13.74 11.05
N ALA A 39 0.17 -13.65 9.72
CA ALA A 39 0.97 -12.74 8.92
C ALA A 39 0.59 -11.27 9.19
N VAL A 40 -0.69 -10.97 9.32
CA VAL A 40 -1.19 -9.64 9.72
C VAL A 40 -0.66 -9.28 11.11
N GLN A 41 -0.75 -10.19 12.08
CA GLN A 41 -0.25 -9.95 13.43
C GLN A 41 1.26 -9.71 13.46
N TRP A 42 2.01 -10.52 12.70
CA TRP A 42 3.45 -10.29 12.52
C TRP A 42 3.71 -8.92 11.89
N TRP A 43 2.95 -8.54 10.85
CA TRP A 43 3.11 -7.25 10.18
C TRP A 43 2.84 -6.08 11.12
N HIS A 44 1.76 -6.16 11.88
CA HIS A 44 1.41 -5.20 12.93
C HIS A 44 2.52 -5.05 13.98
N SER A 45 3.21 -6.15 14.34
CA SER A 45 4.39 -6.07 15.21
C SER A 45 5.56 -5.29 14.58
N GLN A 46 5.74 -5.38 13.26
CA GLN A 46 6.74 -4.58 12.54
C GLN A 46 6.35 -3.10 12.50
N MET A 47 5.07 -2.80 12.27
CA MET A 47 4.55 -1.43 12.32
C MET A 47 4.77 -0.80 13.71
N ASN A 48 4.57 -1.55 14.78
CA ASN A 48 4.77 -1.04 16.14
C ASN A 48 6.20 -0.58 16.43
N ASN A 49 7.21 -1.16 15.76
CA ASN A 49 8.60 -0.74 15.91
C ASN A 49 8.84 0.72 15.48
N VAL A 50 7.93 1.32 14.69
CA VAL A 50 8.03 2.71 14.23
C VAL A 50 6.87 3.60 14.67
N LEU A 51 5.71 3.01 14.95
CA LEU A 51 4.56 3.73 15.50
C LEU A 51 4.75 4.06 16.99
N VAL A 52 5.48 3.21 17.72
CA VAL A 52 5.74 3.39 19.15
C VAL A 52 7.25 3.35 19.36
N LEU A 53 7.94 4.43 18.99
CA LEU A 53 9.39 4.53 19.16
C LEU A 53 9.77 4.59 20.63
N ASN A 54 8.90 5.18 21.47
CA ASN A 54 9.09 5.25 22.90
C ASN A 54 7.85 4.75 23.63
N GLN A 55 8.03 3.69 24.41
CA GLN A 55 6.94 3.08 25.18
C GLN A 55 6.46 3.94 26.36
N THR A 56 7.23 4.96 26.75
CA THR A 56 6.90 5.86 27.86
C THR A 56 6.29 7.19 27.40
N ASP A 57 6.56 7.63 26.17
CA ASP A 57 5.85 8.72 25.52
C ASP A 57 5.07 8.19 24.30
N PRO A 58 3.76 7.93 24.45
CA PRO A 58 2.95 7.40 23.36
C PRO A 58 2.79 8.36 22.18
N LYS A 59 3.29 9.61 22.28
CA LYS A 59 3.33 10.56 21.16
C LYS A 59 4.60 10.44 20.31
N GLU A 60 5.60 9.70 20.76
CA GLU A 60 6.85 9.52 20.02
C GLU A 60 6.74 8.35 19.03
N GLY A 61 6.80 8.65 17.74
CA GLY A 61 6.58 7.70 16.66
C GLY A 61 6.30 8.42 15.34
N ILE A 62 6.16 7.66 14.26
CA ILE A 62 5.67 8.23 13.00
C ILE A 62 4.15 8.45 13.06
N ASP A 63 3.66 9.44 12.33
CA ASP A 63 2.24 9.84 12.33
C ASP A 63 1.47 9.27 11.13
N GLY A 64 2.14 8.53 10.25
CA GLY A 64 1.54 8.09 9.00
C GLY A 64 2.52 7.40 8.08
N TRP A 65 2.00 6.97 6.93
CA TRP A 65 2.74 6.14 5.98
C TRP A 65 2.71 6.74 4.58
N LYS A 66 3.80 6.53 3.83
CA LYS A 66 3.74 6.55 2.37
C LYS A 66 3.69 5.09 1.91
N CYS A 67 2.56 4.65 1.37
CA CYS A 67 2.35 3.29 0.87
C CYS A 67 2.62 3.26 -0.63
N ASP A 68 3.55 2.42 -1.07
CA ASP A 68 4.03 2.34 -2.46
C ASP A 68 4.25 0.88 -2.86
N GLY A 69 4.02 0.57 -4.14
CA GLY A 69 4.55 -0.62 -4.79
C GLY A 69 3.80 -1.94 -4.59
N SER A 70 2.69 -2.04 -3.85
CA SER A 70 2.01 -3.32 -3.63
C SER A 70 1.22 -3.83 -4.85
N ASP A 71 0.61 -2.93 -5.61
CA ASP A 71 -0.32 -3.27 -6.71
C ASP A 71 0.39 -3.86 -7.96
N PRO A 72 1.57 -3.37 -8.41
CA PRO A 72 2.28 -3.97 -9.54
C PRO A 72 2.72 -5.42 -9.30
N TYR A 73 3.16 -5.75 -8.08
CA TYR A 73 3.56 -7.12 -7.73
C TYR A 73 2.38 -8.09 -7.68
N PHE A 74 1.16 -7.60 -7.42
CA PHE A 74 -0.04 -8.45 -7.48
C PHE A 74 -0.23 -9.05 -8.88
N TYR A 75 0.08 -8.28 -9.94
CA TYR A 75 -0.03 -8.77 -11.32
C TYR A 75 1.00 -9.86 -11.67
N GLU A 76 2.07 -10.01 -10.88
CA GLU A 76 3.04 -11.10 -11.08
C GLU A 76 2.50 -12.46 -10.63
N LEU A 77 1.48 -12.48 -9.75
CA LEU A 77 1.03 -13.69 -9.09
C LEU A 77 0.22 -14.64 -9.97
N ILE A 78 -0.08 -14.27 -11.22
CA ILE A 78 -0.92 -14.99 -12.21
C ILE A 78 -2.33 -15.32 -11.69
N TYR A 79 -2.45 -16.04 -10.58
CA TYR A 79 -3.64 -16.26 -9.78
C TYR A 79 -3.35 -16.01 -8.30
N ALA A 80 -3.96 -14.96 -7.75
CA ALA A 80 -3.88 -14.66 -6.33
C ALA A 80 -4.98 -15.42 -5.56
N TYR A 81 -4.58 -16.22 -4.59
CA TYR A 81 -5.47 -16.86 -3.64
C TYR A 81 -5.13 -16.41 -2.23
N GLY A 82 -6.11 -16.35 -1.36
CA GLY A 82 -5.87 -16.37 0.08
C GLY A 82 -6.78 -17.39 0.74
N LYS A 83 -6.82 -17.37 2.07
CA LYS A 83 -7.53 -18.36 2.88
C LYS A 83 -9.00 -18.60 2.51
N LYS A 84 -9.67 -17.60 1.91
CA LYS A 84 -11.09 -17.67 1.49
C LYS A 84 -11.30 -17.93 -0.01
N GLY A 85 -10.24 -18.22 -0.76
CA GLY A 85 -10.27 -18.44 -2.20
C GLY A 85 -9.61 -17.31 -2.99
N HIS A 86 -10.01 -17.16 -4.25
CA HIS A 86 -9.42 -16.21 -5.17
C HIS A 86 -9.59 -14.76 -4.68
N ILE A 87 -8.55 -13.95 -4.83
CA ILE A 87 -8.51 -12.54 -4.46
C ILE A 87 -8.32 -11.74 -5.74
N SER A 88 -9.07 -10.65 -5.93
CA SER A 88 -8.80 -9.70 -7.01
C SER A 88 -7.79 -8.64 -6.59
N GLU A 89 -7.15 -7.97 -7.56
CA GLU A 89 -6.25 -6.83 -7.25
C GLU A 89 -6.98 -5.77 -6.43
N LYS A 90 -8.26 -5.52 -6.73
CA LYS A 90 -9.07 -4.55 -5.99
C LYS A 90 -9.35 -5.00 -4.56
N ASP A 91 -9.60 -6.29 -4.33
CA ASP A 91 -9.74 -6.82 -2.97
C ASP A 91 -8.43 -6.65 -2.20
N TYR A 92 -7.30 -6.96 -2.83
CA TYR A 92 -5.99 -6.83 -2.22
C TYR A 92 -5.66 -5.37 -1.87
N SER A 93 -5.81 -4.46 -2.84
CA SER A 93 -5.66 -3.01 -2.65
C SER A 93 -6.56 -2.53 -1.51
N TYR A 94 -7.84 -2.92 -1.51
CA TYR A 94 -8.77 -2.57 -0.44
C TYR A 94 -8.26 -3.01 0.93
N MET A 95 -7.88 -4.28 1.06
CA MET A 95 -7.39 -4.83 2.33
C MET A 95 -6.07 -4.17 2.78
N TYR A 96 -5.14 -3.94 1.85
CA TYR A 96 -3.81 -3.39 2.14
C TYR A 96 -3.88 -1.96 2.66
N TYR A 97 -4.51 -1.06 1.91
CA TYR A 97 -4.55 0.35 2.26
C TYR A 97 -5.42 0.61 3.51
N HIS A 98 -6.48 -0.18 3.70
CA HIS A 98 -7.29 -0.11 4.93
C HIS A 98 -6.54 -0.60 6.16
N ASP A 99 -5.78 -1.71 6.07
CA ASP A 99 -5.03 -2.23 7.21
C ASP A 99 -4.00 -1.21 7.72
N PHE A 100 -3.22 -0.62 6.81
CA PHE A 100 -2.25 0.43 7.16
C PHE A 100 -2.90 1.60 7.88
N LEU A 101 -4.00 2.14 7.33
CA LEU A 101 -4.66 3.30 7.93
C LEU A 101 -5.33 2.95 9.27
N ASN A 102 -6.10 1.87 9.31
CA ASN A 102 -6.88 1.49 10.47
C ASN A 102 -6.01 1.06 11.64
N TYR A 103 -4.97 0.25 11.39
CA TYR A 103 -4.05 -0.17 12.44
C TYR A 103 -3.26 1.02 12.99
N THR A 104 -2.78 1.91 12.11
CA THR A 104 -2.10 3.13 12.54
C THR A 104 -3.01 3.99 13.42
N ARG A 105 -4.27 4.18 13.03
CA ARG A 105 -5.25 4.93 13.84
C ARG A 105 -5.60 4.25 15.15
N GLN A 106 -5.59 2.92 15.19
CA GLN A 106 -5.76 2.16 16.42
C GLN A 106 -4.63 2.44 17.41
N VAL A 107 -3.39 2.57 16.93
CA VAL A 107 -2.19 2.80 17.77
C VAL A 107 -1.99 4.29 18.10
N ARG A 108 -2.17 5.18 17.13
CA ARG A 108 -1.78 6.61 17.18
C ARG A 108 -2.95 7.58 17.31
N GLY A 109 -4.18 7.12 17.12
CA GLY A 109 -5.36 7.97 17.05
C GLY A 109 -5.67 8.48 15.64
N GLN A 110 -6.76 9.26 15.54
CA GLN A 110 -7.44 9.57 14.28
C GLN A 110 -6.68 10.55 13.36
N ASP A 111 -5.70 11.27 13.88
CA ASP A 111 -4.92 12.25 13.12
C ASP A 111 -3.94 11.61 12.12
N SER A 112 -3.84 10.28 12.14
CA SER A 112 -2.96 9.52 11.25
C SER A 112 -3.44 9.54 9.80
N LEU A 113 -2.49 9.67 8.88
CA LEU A 113 -2.74 9.73 7.44
C LEU A 113 -1.87 8.73 6.69
N ILE A 114 -2.34 8.33 5.50
CA ILE A 114 -1.48 7.64 4.55
C ILE A 114 -1.46 8.39 3.22
N VAL A 115 -0.30 8.35 2.57
CA VAL A 115 -0.02 8.90 1.24
C VAL A 115 0.16 7.72 0.29
N ASN A 116 -0.50 7.76 -0.86
CA ASN A 116 -0.55 6.66 -1.82
C ASN A 116 -0.72 7.21 -3.23
N ILE A 117 -0.70 6.32 -4.23
CA ILE A 117 -0.94 6.69 -5.62
C ILE A 117 -2.44 6.54 -5.91
N PRO A 118 -3.19 7.63 -6.20
CA PRO A 118 -4.60 7.53 -6.60
C PRO A 118 -4.74 6.91 -8.00
N VAL A 119 -4.17 7.61 -8.99
CA VAL A 119 -4.07 7.18 -10.38
C VAL A 119 -2.67 7.45 -10.88
N ASP A 120 -2.08 6.46 -11.55
CA ASP A 120 -0.85 6.63 -12.34
C ASP A 120 -1.07 6.05 -13.75
N SER A 121 -0.17 6.40 -14.66
CA SER A 121 -0.19 5.96 -16.03
C SER A 121 1.14 5.45 -16.54
N ILE A 122 1.05 4.52 -17.48
CA ILE A 122 2.19 4.09 -18.29
C ILE A 122 2.36 5.12 -19.41
N LEU A 123 3.43 5.92 -19.33
CA LEU A 123 3.81 6.93 -20.33
C LEU A 123 2.71 7.96 -20.65
N GLY A 124 1.79 8.24 -19.71
CA GLY A 124 0.67 9.14 -19.96
C GLY A 124 -0.39 8.59 -20.93
N MET A 125 -0.41 7.27 -21.18
CA MET A 125 -1.29 6.62 -22.16
C MET A 125 -2.35 5.68 -21.56
N ALA A 126 -1.97 4.86 -20.58
CA ALA A 126 -2.88 3.92 -19.93
C ALA A 126 -2.93 4.21 -18.43
N PHE A 127 -4.12 4.51 -17.90
CA PHE A 127 -4.33 4.99 -16.53
C PHE A 127 -4.97 3.91 -15.66
N PHE A 128 -4.44 3.73 -14.45
CA PHE A 128 -4.89 2.71 -13.51
C PHE A 128 -5.23 3.35 -12.16
N GLU A 129 -6.36 2.95 -11.58
CA GLU A 129 -6.71 3.30 -10.19
C GLU A 129 -6.04 2.29 -9.26
N PHE A 130 -5.26 2.77 -8.29
CA PHE A 130 -4.45 1.89 -7.42
C PHE A 130 -5.00 1.73 -6.01
N VAL A 131 -5.69 2.73 -5.47
CA VAL A 131 -6.08 2.79 -4.05
C VAL A 131 -7.59 3.04 -3.90
N PRO A 132 -8.26 2.56 -2.83
CA PRO A 132 -9.64 2.92 -2.56
C PRO A 132 -9.84 4.43 -2.31
N LYS A 133 -10.95 4.97 -2.79
CA LYS A 133 -11.25 6.42 -2.77
C LYS A 133 -11.44 6.98 -1.36
N ASP A 134 -11.89 6.16 -0.44
CA ASP A 134 -12.14 6.49 0.97
C ASP A 134 -10.86 6.56 1.82
N ILE A 135 -9.73 6.11 1.28
CA ILE A 135 -8.43 6.15 1.95
C ILE A 135 -7.62 7.40 1.56
N VAL A 136 -7.77 7.89 0.33
CA VAL A 136 -6.89 8.96 -0.21
C VAL A 136 -7.21 10.32 0.39
N PHE A 137 -6.43 10.72 1.38
CA PHE A 137 -6.41 12.10 1.86
C PHE A 137 -5.41 12.97 1.07
N ASN A 138 -4.23 12.44 0.78
CA ASN A 138 -3.22 13.10 -0.05
C ASN A 138 -2.56 12.07 -0.96
N GLY A 139 -2.89 12.15 -2.26
CA GLY A 139 -2.31 11.29 -3.29
C GLY A 139 -1.09 11.92 -3.95
N TRP A 140 -0.12 11.11 -4.34
CA TRP A 140 1.00 11.51 -5.20
C TRP A 140 0.91 10.78 -6.54
N VAL A 141 1.10 11.50 -7.66
CA VAL A 141 0.85 10.97 -9.02
C VAL A 141 2.01 10.18 -9.67
N GLY A 142 2.77 9.45 -8.86
CA GLY A 142 3.79 8.52 -9.33
C GLY A 142 5.12 9.17 -9.72
N ASN A 143 6.10 8.32 -10.04
CA ASN A 143 7.44 8.77 -10.44
C ASN A 143 7.39 9.24 -11.89
N LYS A 144 7.92 10.44 -12.17
CA LYS A 144 7.97 11.02 -13.51
C LYS A 144 9.33 11.63 -13.80
N TYR A 145 9.65 11.73 -15.09
CA TYR A 145 10.90 12.34 -15.53
C TYR A 145 10.97 13.82 -15.13
N ALA A 146 12.15 14.28 -14.71
CA ALA A 146 12.41 15.68 -14.36
C ALA A 146 12.55 16.57 -15.62
N ASN A 147 11.55 16.55 -16.49
CA ASN A 147 11.50 17.33 -17.73
C ASN A 147 10.04 17.71 -18.08
N TYR A 148 9.85 18.47 -19.15
CA TYR A 148 8.53 18.92 -19.58
C TYR A 148 7.55 17.77 -19.90
N PHE A 149 8.08 16.65 -20.41
CA PHE A 149 7.28 15.46 -20.67
C PHE A 149 6.72 14.87 -19.36
N GLY A 150 7.57 14.63 -18.37
CA GLY A 150 7.14 14.12 -17.07
C GLY A 150 6.19 15.08 -16.33
N PHE A 151 6.38 16.39 -16.46
CA PHE A 151 5.41 17.37 -15.96
C PHE A 151 4.04 17.21 -16.63
N THR A 152 4.00 17.05 -17.95
CA THR A 152 2.75 16.83 -18.70
C THR A 152 2.05 15.55 -18.26
N GLU A 153 2.81 14.49 -18.01
CA GLU A 153 2.27 13.23 -17.48
C GLU A 153 1.69 13.39 -16.07
N SER A 154 2.40 14.07 -15.15
CA SER A 154 1.90 14.36 -13.81
C SER A 154 0.56 15.10 -13.87
N VAL A 155 0.45 16.14 -14.70
CA VAL A 155 -0.80 16.90 -14.87
C VAL A 155 -1.92 16.01 -15.40
N LYS A 156 -1.66 15.13 -16.38
CA LYS A 156 -2.66 14.16 -16.86
C LYS A 156 -3.12 13.24 -15.72
N ASN A 157 -2.21 12.68 -14.94
CA ASN A 157 -2.55 11.80 -13.82
C ASN A 157 -3.39 12.51 -12.75
N MET A 158 -3.09 13.79 -12.45
CA MET A 158 -3.89 14.61 -11.55
C MET A 158 -5.32 14.79 -12.09
N LEU A 159 -5.47 15.12 -13.38
CA LEU A 159 -6.78 15.25 -14.02
C LEU A 159 -7.55 13.92 -14.00
N HIS A 160 -6.89 12.79 -14.26
CA HIS A 160 -7.51 11.47 -14.17
C HIS A 160 -7.88 11.09 -12.73
N SER A 161 -7.10 11.51 -11.74
CA SER A 161 -7.45 11.34 -10.32
C SER A 161 -8.71 12.15 -9.98
N ALA A 162 -8.79 13.40 -10.45
CA ALA A 162 -9.98 14.24 -10.31
C ALA A 162 -11.22 13.62 -10.97
N TRP A 163 -11.09 13.16 -12.22
CA TRP A 163 -12.19 12.51 -12.95
C TRP A 163 -12.67 11.23 -12.27
N ASN A 164 -11.76 10.48 -11.64
CA ASN A 164 -12.10 9.29 -10.86
C ASN A 164 -12.58 9.59 -9.45
N LYS A 165 -12.80 10.87 -9.11
CA LYS A 165 -13.39 11.34 -7.83
C LYS A 165 -12.49 11.11 -6.61
N TYR A 166 -11.17 11.09 -6.78
CA TYR A 166 -10.24 11.18 -5.65
C TYR A 166 -10.24 12.60 -5.09
N LEU A 167 -10.21 12.72 -3.76
CA LEU A 167 -10.32 14.01 -3.08
C LEU A 167 -8.98 14.75 -2.99
N GLY A 168 -7.87 14.03 -2.81
CA GLY A 168 -6.53 14.60 -2.69
C GLY A 168 -5.55 13.98 -3.69
N PHE A 169 -4.89 14.82 -4.48
CA PHE A 169 -3.82 14.41 -5.40
C PHE A 169 -2.89 15.61 -5.69
N THR A 170 -1.60 15.33 -5.79
CA THR A 170 -0.51 16.30 -6.02
C THR A 170 0.57 15.74 -6.91
#